data_AF-A0A9X8IVU1-F1
#
_entry.id   AF-A0A9X8IVU1-F1
#
_cell.length_a   1.000
_cell.length_b   1.000
_cell.length_c   1.000
_cell.angle_alpha   90.00
_cell.angle_beta   90.00
_cell.angle_gamma   90.00
#
_symmetry.space_group_name_H-M   'P 1'
#
loop_
_entity.id
_entity.type
_entity.pdbx_description
1 polymer ?
#
loop_
_entity_poly.entity_id
_entity_poly.type
_entity_poly.pdbx_seq_one_letter_code
_entity_poly.pdbx_strand_id
1 'polypeptide(L)'
;MNYLRDLLIFIIFNAWIISILYFIKGNKVQTTIQKVIKSVVYCSIFIIPILYYKKFEFQFQTSITSIIIGLIFILIFSLLQIKKFKPFFDKDVMFFLPRLSFVNYLLLVYPLLIIAIMEEIFFRYLLPDSGLLWINCLVSGILFSINHIWERVDFREHVLLFILGAFLYFLYDFSGSIIAPITVHLAYNLIPIIAYTKRYLMNKRLPIEEQMNEF
;
A
#
# COMPACT_ATOMS: atom_id res chain seq x y z
N MET A 1 -0.98 30.46 2.08
CA MET A 1 -1.40 29.60 3.22
C MET A 1 -0.20 29.35 4.11
N ASN A 2 -0.38 29.07 5.40
CA ASN A 2 0.74 28.84 6.32
C ASN A 2 1.10 27.35 6.30
N TYR A 3 2.15 27.00 5.55
CA TYR A 3 2.61 25.63 5.36
C TYR A 3 2.73 24.84 6.67
N LEU A 4 3.34 25.43 7.71
CA LEU A 4 3.57 24.75 8.99
C LEU A 4 2.26 24.41 9.69
N ARG A 5 1.30 25.34 9.68
CA ARG A 5 -0.03 25.12 10.28
C ARG A 5 -0.76 24.00 9.56
N ASP A 6 -0.77 24.04 8.23
CA ASP A 6 -1.51 23.07 7.43
C ASP A 6 -0.84 21.68 7.50
N LEU A 7 0.49 21.64 7.59
CA LEU A 7 1.26 20.41 7.81
C LEU A 7 0.95 19.81 9.18
N LEU A 8 0.88 20.64 10.23
CA LEU A 8 0.52 20.18 11.57
C LEU A 8 -0.89 19.57 11.59
N ILE A 9 -1.86 20.19 10.93
CA ILE A 9 -3.22 19.65 10.78
C ILE A 9 -3.18 18.30 10.08
N PHE A 10 -2.40 18.18 8.99
CA PHE A 10 -2.25 16.93 8.25
C PHE A 10 -1.61 15.82 9.10
N ILE A 11 -0.57 16.15 9.89
CA ILE A 11 0.08 15.21 10.81
C ILE A 11 -0.87 14.75 11.90
N ILE A 12 -1.62 15.66 12.53
CA ILE A 12 -2.61 15.33 13.57
C ILE A 12 -3.68 14.41 12.98
N PHE A 13 -4.16 14.73 11.77
CA PHE A 13 -5.12 13.88 11.09
C PHE A 13 -4.53 12.49 10.84
N ASN A 14 -3.32 12.38 10.28
CA ASN A 14 -2.67 11.09 10.03
C ASN A 14 -2.42 10.28 11.32
N ALA A 15 -2.03 10.93 12.42
CA ALA A 15 -1.89 10.29 13.73
C ALA A 15 -3.23 9.72 14.24
N TRP A 16 -4.34 10.42 14.00
CA TRP A 16 -5.69 9.94 14.32
C TRP A 16 -6.08 8.72 13.46
N ILE A 17 -5.76 8.72 12.16
CA ILE A 17 -5.91 7.54 11.27
C ILE A 17 -5.21 6.32 11.88
N ILE A 18 -3.92 6.46 12.19
CA ILE A 18 -3.09 5.36 12.70
C ILE A 18 -3.64 4.85 14.03
N SER A 19 -4.10 5.75 14.90
CA SER A 19 -4.69 5.39 16.19
C SER A 19 -5.94 4.54 16.03
N ILE A 20 -6.83 4.89 15.09
CA ILE A 20 -8.01 4.08 14.75
C ILE A 20 -7.59 2.71 14.23
N LEU A 21 -6.62 2.64 13.34
CA LEU A 21 -6.16 1.37 12.77
C LEU A 21 -5.52 0.46 13.81
N TYR A 22 -4.77 1.03 14.74
CA TYR A 22 -4.19 0.32 15.86
C TYR A 22 -5.29 -0.27 16.76
N PHE A 23 -6.31 0.53 17.07
CA PHE A 23 -7.47 0.08 17.85
C PHE A 23 -8.19 -1.10 17.18
N ILE A 24 -8.43 -1.01 15.86
CA ILE A 24 -9.11 -2.08 15.11
C ILE A 24 -8.22 -3.35 14.99
N LYS A 25 -6.89 -3.23 15.08
CA LYS A 25 -5.96 -4.39 15.05
C LYS A 25 -6.00 -5.22 16.36
N GLY A 26 -6.54 -4.70 17.46
CA GLY A 26 -6.43 -5.29 18.81
C GLY A 26 -6.94 -6.72 19.02
N ASN A 27 -7.73 -7.30 18.11
CA ASN A 27 -8.31 -8.63 18.27
C ASN A 27 -7.55 -9.72 17.48
N LYS A 28 -6.93 -10.69 18.19
CA LYS A 28 -6.16 -11.81 17.61
C LYS A 28 -7.00 -12.79 16.77
N VAL A 29 -8.30 -12.88 17.02
CA VAL A 29 -9.24 -13.71 16.26
C VAL A 29 -10.25 -12.78 15.61
N GLN A 30 -10.02 -12.44 14.33
CA GLN A 30 -10.96 -11.60 13.58
C GLN A 30 -11.90 -12.45 12.74
N THR A 31 -13.20 -12.25 12.93
CA THR A 31 -14.21 -12.79 12.02
C THR A 31 -14.08 -12.13 10.65
N THR A 32 -14.59 -12.78 9.61
CA THR A 32 -14.61 -12.21 8.25
C THR A 32 -15.28 -10.83 8.22
N ILE A 33 -16.36 -10.65 8.98
CA ILE A 33 -17.08 -9.38 9.10
C ILE A 33 -16.17 -8.29 9.69
N GLN A 34 -15.42 -8.61 10.75
CA GLN A 34 -14.48 -7.66 11.35
C GLN A 34 -13.38 -7.24 10.36
N LYS A 35 -12.89 -8.15 9.51
CA LYS A 35 -11.93 -7.81 8.45
C LYS A 35 -12.54 -6.87 7.41
N VAL A 36 -13.77 -7.11 6.97
CA VAL A 36 -14.48 -6.23 6.04
C VAL A 36 -14.67 -4.84 6.65
N ILE A 37 -15.20 -4.76 7.88
CA ILE A 37 -15.39 -3.49 8.59
C ILE A 37 -14.06 -2.75 8.70
N LYS A 38 -12.98 -3.44 9.06
CA LYS A 38 -11.64 -2.84 9.13
C LYS A 38 -11.22 -2.25 7.79
N SER A 39 -11.34 -3.00 6.69
CA SER A 39 -10.99 -2.50 5.36
C SER A 39 -11.84 -1.31 4.95
N VAL A 40 -13.15 -1.33 5.21
CA VAL A 40 -14.06 -0.21 4.93
C VAL A 40 -13.69 1.02 5.74
N VAL A 41 -13.46 0.86 7.05
CA VAL A 41 -13.04 1.97 7.91
C VAL A 41 -11.71 2.53 7.41
N TYR A 42 -10.74 1.67 7.08
CA TYR A 42 -9.46 2.14 6.57
C TYR A 42 -9.59 2.92 5.25
N CYS A 43 -10.37 2.43 4.29
CA CYS A 43 -10.66 3.17 3.06
C CYS A 43 -11.36 4.50 3.35
N SER A 44 -12.36 4.50 4.25
CA SER A 44 -13.17 5.69 4.55
C SER A 44 -12.33 6.84 5.11
N ILE A 45 -11.29 6.50 5.88
CA ILE A 45 -10.39 7.46 6.49
C ILE A 45 -9.63 8.28 5.44
N PHE A 46 -9.28 7.69 4.29
CA PHE A 46 -8.66 8.44 3.19
C PHE A 46 -9.70 9.18 2.33
N ILE A 47 -10.90 8.63 2.17
CA ILE A 47 -11.96 9.23 1.35
C ILE A 47 -12.51 10.51 1.96
N ILE A 48 -12.71 10.57 3.28
CA ILE A 48 -13.33 11.74 3.94
C ILE A 48 -12.54 13.04 3.69
N PRO A 49 -11.21 13.09 3.90
CA PRO A 49 -10.41 14.26 3.58
C PRO A 49 -10.45 14.64 2.10
N ILE A 50 -10.48 13.63 1.23
CA ILE A 50 -10.59 13.83 -0.22
C ILE A 50 -11.88 14.61 -0.50
N LEU A 51 -13.03 14.09 -0.05
CA LEU A 51 -14.33 14.72 -0.27
C LEU A 51 -14.45 16.13 0.33
N TYR A 52 -13.72 16.43 1.41
CA TYR A 52 -13.84 17.71 2.12
C TYR A 52 -12.91 18.82 1.60
N TYR A 53 -11.66 18.50 1.24
CA TYR A 53 -10.61 19.53 1.12
C TYR A 53 -10.40 20.14 -0.27
N LYS A 54 -10.80 19.52 -1.39
CA LYS A 54 -10.55 20.09 -2.73
C LYS A 54 -11.57 19.68 -3.81
N LYS A 55 -11.79 20.57 -4.79
CA LYS A 55 -12.13 20.17 -6.16
C LYS A 55 -10.86 19.58 -6.78
N PHE A 56 -10.82 18.27 -7.00
CA PHE A 56 -9.69 17.64 -7.67
C PHE A 56 -9.73 17.93 -9.16
N GLU A 57 -8.78 18.72 -9.62
CA GLU A 57 -8.44 18.76 -11.04
C GLU A 57 -7.46 17.63 -11.30
N PHE A 58 -8.01 16.44 -11.54
CA PHE A 58 -7.21 15.28 -11.88
C PHE A 58 -6.59 15.46 -13.27
N GLN A 59 -5.28 15.67 -13.31
CA GLN A 59 -4.52 15.58 -14.55
C GLN A 59 -4.24 14.11 -14.84
N PHE A 60 -5.11 13.50 -15.66
CA PHE A 60 -4.99 12.09 -16.07
C PHE A 60 -3.92 11.85 -17.14
N GLN A 61 -3.40 12.91 -17.75
CA GLN A 61 -2.33 12.80 -18.74
C GLN A 61 -0.98 12.69 -18.03
N THR A 62 -0.25 11.61 -18.29
CA THR A 62 1.09 11.38 -17.77
C THR A 62 2.05 11.05 -18.91
N SER A 63 3.30 11.47 -18.79
CA SER A 63 4.33 11.08 -19.76
C SER A 63 4.71 9.60 -19.59
N ILE A 64 4.96 8.92 -20.71
CA ILE A 64 5.47 7.54 -20.73
C ILE A 64 6.81 7.46 -19.99
N THR A 65 7.65 8.49 -20.11
CA THR A 65 8.93 8.60 -19.42
C THR A 65 8.78 8.45 -17.90
N SER A 66 7.78 9.09 -17.30
CA SER A 66 7.52 8.98 -15.85
C SER A 66 7.15 7.55 -15.46
N ILE A 67 6.32 6.88 -16.26
CA ILE A 67 5.96 5.48 -16.03
C ILE A 67 7.20 4.57 -16.11
N ILE A 68 8.06 4.76 -17.13
CA ILE A 68 9.30 3.97 -17.28
C ILE A 68 10.24 4.18 -16.09
N ILE A 69 10.48 5.43 -15.67
CA ILE A 69 11.32 5.75 -14.51
C ILE A 69 10.77 5.03 -13.26
N GLY A 70 9.46 5.11 -13.06
CA GLY A 70 8.75 4.46 -11.98
C GLY A 70 8.89 2.94 -11.98
N LEU A 71 8.70 2.29 -13.12
CA LEU A 71 8.82 0.84 -13.26
C LEU A 71 10.25 0.35 -13.04
N ILE A 72 11.26 1.08 -13.53
CA ILE A 72 12.67 0.78 -13.27
C ILE A 72 12.97 0.86 -11.78
N PHE A 73 12.49 1.92 -11.12
CA PHE A 73 12.64 2.06 -9.67
C PHE A 73 12.00 0.88 -8.93
N ILE A 74 10.76 0.48 -9.26
CA ILE A 74 10.10 -0.65 -8.62
C ILE A 74 10.81 -1.96 -8.88
N LEU A 75 11.36 -2.18 -10.07
CA LEU A 75 12.16 -3.36 -10.36
C LEU A 75 13.37 -3.45 -9.42
N ILE A 76 14.17 -2.37 -9.33
CA ILE A 76 15.34 -2.30 -8.45
C ILE A 76 14.92 -2.47 -6.99
N PHE A 77 13.88 -1.75 -6.58
CA PHE A 77 13.38 -1.74 -5.21
C PHE A 77 12.82 -3.11 -4.77
N SER A 78 12.20 -3.84 -5.70
CA SER A 78 11.71 -5.21 -5.47
C SER A 78 12.84 -6.22 -5.33
N LEU A 79 13.95 -6.04 -6.07
CA LEU A 79 15.14 -6.88 -5.91
C LEU A 79 15.73 -6.78 -4.49
N LEU A 80 15.69 -5.61 -3.87
CA LEU A 80 16.12 -5.43 -2.47
C LEU A 80 15.27 -6.25 -1.48
N GLN A 81 14.03 -6.54 -1.84
CA GLN A 81 13.05 -7.26 -1.04
C GLN A 81 12.86 -8.72 -1.47
N ILE A 82 13.64 -9.22 -2.43
CA ILE A 82 13.41 -10.54 -3.03
C ILE A 82 13.37 -11.67 -2.00
N LYS A 83 14.16 -11.57 -0.92
CA LYS A 83 14.18 -12.56 0.17
C LYS A 83 12.82 -12.67 0.89
N LYS A 84 12.08 -11.57 1.03
CA LYS A 84 10.73 -11.54 1.64
C LYS A 84 9.71 -12.26 0.78
N PHE A 85 9.83 -12.12 -0.54
CA PHE A 85 8.86 -12.66 -1.49
C PHE A 85 9.17 -14.09 -1.91
N LYS A 86 10.44 -14.51 -1.88
CA LYS A 86 10.90 -15.84 -2.30
C LYS A 86 10.02 -17.00 -1.76
N PRO A 87 9.63 -17.07 -0.47
CA PRO A 87 8.84 -18.18 0.06
C PRO A 87 7.47 -18.34 -0.60
N PHE A 88 6.88 -17.25 -1.12
CA PHE A 88 5.57 -17.31 -1.79
C PHE A 88 5.66 -17.86 -3.23
N PHE A 89 6.86 -17.96 -3.78
CA PHE A 89 7.09 -18.51 -5.12
C PHE A 89 7.62 -19.94 -5.08
N ASP A 90 8.08 -20.41 -3.93
CA ASP A 90 8.49 -21.78 -3.67
C ASP A 90 7.26 -22.71 -3.57
N LYS A 91 7.25 -23.80 -4.35
CA LYS A 91 6.12 -24.74 -4.38
C LYS A 91 5.99 -25.52 -3.08
N ASP A 92 7.13 -25.90 -2.49
CA ASP A 92 7.17 -26.75 -1.31
C ASP A 92 6.68 -25.96 -0.10
N VAL A 93 7.14 -24.72 0.05
CA VAL A 93 6.64 -23.81 1.09
C VAL A 93 5.15 -23.53 0.93
N MET A 94 4.70 -23.30 -0.30
CA MET A 94 3.29 -22.99 -0.57
C MET A 94 2.34 -24.12 -0.21
N PHE A 95 2.78 -25.38 -0.27
CA PHE A 95 1.99 -26.54 0.17
C PHE A 95 1.65 -26.47 1.66
N PHE A 96 2.57 -25.95 2.48
CA PHE A 96 2.37 -25.81 3.93
C PHE A 96 1.60 -24.54 4.33
N LEU A 97 1.31 -23.62 3.39
CA LEU A 97 0.55 -22.42 3.71
C LEU A 97 -0.94 -22.76 3.88
N PRO A 98 -1.64 -22.13 4.85
CA PRO A 98 -3.05 -22.43 5.09
C PRO A 98 -3.90 -22.14 3.85
N ARG A 99 -5.01 -22.86 3.68
CA ARG A 99 -5.91 -22.63 2.54
C ARG A 99 -6.49 -21.22 2.59
N LEU A 100 -6.50 -20.54 1.45
CA LEU A 100 -7.07 -19.20 1.31
C LEU A 100 -8.46 -19.31 0.68
N SER A 101 -9.52 -19.06 1.45
CA SER A 101 -10.88 -18.97 0.90
C SER A 101 -11.01 -17.77 -0.03
N PHE A 102 -11.96 -17.81 -0.97
CA PHE A 102 -12.18 -16.71 -1.91
C PHE A 102 -12.40 -15.36 -1.20
N VAL A 103 -13.19 -15.37 -0.11
CA VAL A 103 -13.44 -14.15 0.67
C VAL A 103 -12.16 -13.63 1.32
N ASN A 104 -11.32 -14.49 1.91
CA ASN A 104 -10.04 -14.07 2.48
C ASN A 104 -9.05 -13.60 1.39
N TYR A 105 -9.08 -14.21 0.21
CA TYR A 105 -8.30 -13.74 -0.95
C TYR A 105 -8.70 -12.32 -1.35
N LEU A 106 -10.01 -12.06 -1.51
CA LEU A 106 -10.51 -10.72 -1.81
C LEU A 106 -10.12 -9.72 -0.73
N LEU A 107 -10.23 -10.09 0.55
CA LEU A 107 -9.84 -9.24 1.68
C LEU A 107 -8.34 -8.93 1.73
N LEU A 108 -7.49 -9.71 1.05
CA LEU A 108 -6.05 -9.43 0.94
C LEU A 108 -5.74 -8.60 -0.31
N VAL A 109 -6.37 -8.89 -1.45
CA VAL A 109 -6.07 -8.23 -2.74
C VAL A 109 -6.75 -6.87 -2.86
N TYR A 110 -8.00 -6.74 -2.42
CA TYR A 110 -8.75 -5.49 -2.57
C TYR A 110 -8.06 -4.31 -1.86
N PRO A 111 -7.56 -4.46 -0.61
CA PRO A 111 -6.75 -3.43 0.02
C PRO A 111 -5.54 -2.98 -0.80
N LEU A 112 -4.79 -3.93 -1.36
CA LEU A 112 -3.57 -3.65 -2.13
C LEU A 112 -3.83 -2.83 -3.41
N LEU A 113 -5.07 -2.83 -3.91
CA LEU A 113 -5.47 -2.05 -5.08
C LEU A 113 -6.11 -0.73 -4.68
N ILE A 114 -7.20 -0.78 -3.91
CA ILE A 114 -8.01 0.41 -3.64
C ILE A 114 -7.33 1.36 -2.67
N ILE A 115 -6.71 0.83 -1.61
CA ILE A 115 -6.05 1.70 -0.63
C ILE A 115 -4.82 2.34 -1.24
N ALA A 116 -4.06 1.63 -2.09
CA ALA A 116 -2.92 2.22 -2.78
C ALA A 116 -3.32 3.47 -3.60
N ILE A 117 -4.45 3.41 -4.31
CA ILE A 117 -4.99 4.56 -5.03
C ILE A 117 -5.38 5.68 -4.06
N MET A 118 -6.09 5.35 -2.98
CA MET A 118 -6.53 6.34 -2.00
C MET A 118 -5.37 6.99 -1.26
N GLU A 119 -4.32 6.23 -0.93
CA GLU A 119 -3.09 6.71 -0.31
C GLU A 119 -2.36 7.70 -1.22
N GLU A 120 -2.22 7.40 -2.52
CA GLU A 120 -1.63 8.37 -3.44
C GLU A 120 -2.46 9.64 -3.54
N ILE A 121 -3.79 9.55 -3.66
CA ILE A 121 -4.62 10.76 -3.69
C ILE A 121 -4.44 11.56 -2.39
N PHE A 122 -4.43 10.89 -1.24
CA PHE A 122 -4.23 11.51 0.06
C PHE A 122 -2.86 12.19 0.17
N PHE A 123 -1.76 11.49 -0.08
CA PHE A 123 -0.41 12.02 0.08
C PHE A 123 0.04 12.99 -1.01
N ARG A 124 -0.55 12.97 -2.21
CA ARG A 124 -0.17 13.91 -3.29
C ARG A 124 -1.01 15.17 -3.32
N TYR A 125 -2.31 15.09 -3.04
CA TYR A 125 -3.18 16.26 -3.14
C TYR A 125 -3.43 16.98 -1.81
N LEU A 126 -3.36 16.26 -0.69
CA LEU A 126 -3.69 16.81 0.63
C LEU A 126 -2.46 17.13 1.47
N LEU A 127 -1.29 16.56 1.15
CA LEU A 127 -0.05 16.99 1.76
C LEU A 127 0.20 18.46 1.35
N PRO A 128 0.41 19.38 2.30
CA PRO A 128 0.72 20.77 1.98
C PRO A 128 2.03 20.87 1.21
N ASP A 129 2.07 21.79 0.26
CA ASP A 129 3.26 22.05 -0.55
C ASP A 129 4.13 23.13 0.13
N SER A 130 5.39 22.80 0.41
CA SER A 130 6.39 23.74 0.92
C SER A 130 7.00 24.65 -0.14
N GLY A 131 6.78 24.36 -1.43
CA GLY A 131 7.49 24.94 -2.56
C GLY A 131 8.90 24.37 -2.78
N LEU A 132 9.36 23.48 -1.91
CA LEU A 132 10.67 22.84 -1.98
C LEU A 132 10.52 21.33 -2.13
N LEU A 133 10.81 20.81 -3.34
CA LEU A 133 10.65 19.40 -3.69
C LEU A 133 11.26 18.45 -2.66
N TRP A 134 12.49 18.69 -2.22
CA TRP A 134 13.19 17.80 -1.29
C TRP A 134 12.52 17.73 0.09
N ILE A 135 11.94 18.84 0.58
CA ILE A 135 11.18 18.85 1.84
C ILE A 135 9.92 18.01 1.68
N ASN A 136 9.19 18.20 0.58
CA ASN A 136 7.95 17.46 0.36
C ASN A 136 8.20 15.95 0.19
N CYS A 137 9.27 15.56 -0.51
CA CYS A 137 9.71 14.16 -0.60
C CYS A 137 10.05 13.58 0.78
N LEU A 138 10.81 14.32 1.60
CA LEU A 138 11.21 13.90 2.94
C LEU A 138 9.96 13.70 3.84
N VAL A 139 9.07 14.69 3.87
CA VAL A 139 7.84 14.64 4.68
C VAL A 139 6.93 13.52 4.20
N SER A 140 6.72 13.38 2.88
CA SER A 140 5.94 12.29 2.29
C SER A 140 6.50 10.93 2.69
N GLY A 141 7.82 10.72 2.55
CA GLY A 141 8.47 9.48 2.95
C GLY A 141 8.28 9.17 4.44
N ILE A 142 8.47 10.16 5.31
CA ILE A 142 8.30 10.00 6.77
C ILE A 142 6.87 9.58 7.08
N LEU A 143 5.88 10.33 6.59
CA LEU A 143 4.48 10.06 6.89
C LEU A 143 3.99 8.76 6.26
N PHE A 144 4.45 8.42 5.06
CA PHE A 144 4.15 7.14 4.43
C PHE A 144 4.70 5.97 5.26
N SER A 145 5.96 6.05 5.73
CA SER A 145 6.53 5.02 6.59
C SER A 145 5.83 4.92 7.95
N ILE A 146 5.49 6.06 8.57
CA ILE A 146 4.74 6.13 9.83
C ILE A 146 3.34 5.52 9.68
N ASN A 147 2.66 5.78 8.55
CA ASN A 147 1.34 5.21 8.26
C ASN A 147 1.33 3.67 8.22
N HIS A 148 2.49 3.02 8.12
CA HIS A 148 2.64 1.57 8.11
C HIS A 148 3.17 1.00 9.45
N ILE A 149 3.41 1.82 10.48
CA ILE A 149 3.88 1.33 11.80
C ILE A 149 2.93 0.29 12.41
N TRP A 150 1.63 0.40 12.13
CA TRP A 150 0.65 -0.56 12.63
C TRP A 150 0.86 -1.97 12.07
N GLU A 151 1.62 -2.16 10.99
CA GLU A 151 1.83 -3.45 10.33
C GLU A 151 2.84 -4.36 11.05
N ARG A 152 3.62 -3.84 12.01
CA ARG A 152 4.74 -4.56 12.69
C ARG A 152 5.84 -5.00 11.71
N VAL A 153 6.17 -4.12 10.78
CA VAL A 153 7.30 -4.31 9.87
C VAL A 153 8.62 -4.03 10.60
N ASP A 154 9.72 -4.62 10.11
CA ASP A 154 11.03 -4.37 10.70
C ASP A 154 11.54 -2.96 10.32
N PHE A 155 12.61 -2.51 10.97
CA PHE A 155 13.18 -1.18 10.69
C PHE A 155 13.64 -1.04 9.23
N ARG A 156 14.14 -2.13 8.63
CA ARG A 156 14.59 -2.12 7.23
C ARG A 156 13.41 -1.87 6.29
N GLU A 157 12.27 -2.50 6.53
CA GLU A 157 11.04 -2.29 5.79
C GLU A 157 10.52 -0.86 5.98
N HIS A 158 10.62 -0.27 7.17
CA HIS A 158 10.31 1.14 7.38
C HIS A 158 11.20 2.08 6.55
N VAL A 159 12.50 1.80 6.45
CA VAL A 159 13.42 2.56 5.59
C VAL A 159 13.03 2.43 4.11
N LEU A 160 12.67 1.22 3.68
CA LEU A 160 12.20 0.99 2.32
C LEU A 160 10.91 1.76 2.05
N LEU A 161 9.91 1.67 2.92
CA LEU A 161 8.65 2.41 2.80
C LEU A 161 8.88 3.93 2.78
N PHE A 162 9.83 4.44 3.56
CA PHE A 162 10.25 5.84 3.49
C PHE A 162 10.76 6.21 2.09
N ILE A 163 11.66 5.40 1.52
CA ILE A 163 12.23 5.62 0.18
C ILE A 163 11.12 5.55 -0.88
N LEU A 164 10.20 4.59 -0.78
CA LEU A 164 9.06 4.46 -1.69
C LEU A 164 8.15 5.70 -1.62
N GLY A 165 7.74 6.12 -0.43
CA GLY A 165 6.88 7.28 -0.23
C GLY A 165 7.50 8.59 -0.71
N ALA A 166 8.82 8.76 -0.54
CA ALA A 166 9.57 9.91 -1.05
C ALA A 166 9.65 9.87 -2.59
N PHE A 167 9.97 8.71 -3.18
CA PHE A 167 10.05 8.54 -4.62
C PHE A 167 8.70 8.75 -5.32
N LEU A 168 7.61 8.26 -4.75
CA LEU A 168 6.27 8.47 -5.31
C LEU A 168 5.87 9.95 -5.28
N TYR A 169 6.30 10.72 -4.26
CA TYR A 169 6.12 12.18 -4.27
C TYR A 169 6.95 12.83 -5.38
N PHE A 170 8.23 12.45 -5.49
CA PHE A 170 9.10 12.93 -6.57
C PHE A 170 8.48 12.68 -7.94
N LEU A 171 7.93 11.48 -8.15
CA LEU A 171 7.32 11.11 -9.42
C LEU A 171 6.04 11.91 -9.71
N TYR A 172 5.24 12.20 -8.69
CA TYR A 172 4.08 13.10 -8.82
C TYR A 172 4.50 14.51 -9.26
N ASP A 173 5.47 15.10 -8.57
CA ASP A 173 5.98 16.44 -8.87
C ASP A 173 6.61 16.51 -10.27
N PHE A 174 7.44 15.53 -10.61
CA PHE A 174 8.11 15.43 -11.91
C PHE A 174 7.13 15.24 -13.07
N SER A 175 6.07 14.44 -12.87
CA SER A 175 5.11 14.13 -13.94
C SER A 175 3.96 15.13 -14.03
N GLY A 176 3.70 15.90 -12.96
CA GLY A 176 2.50 16.70 -12.80
C GLY A 176 1.20 15.88 -12.71
N SER A 177 1.27 14.55 -12.64
CA SER A 177 0.12 13.65 -12.74
C SER A 177 0.08 12.65 -11.59
N ILE A 178 -1.13 12.40 -11.09
CA ILE A 178 -1.37 11.34 -10.09
C ILE A 178 -1.28 9.93 -10.68
N ILE A 179 -1.39 9.80 -12.00
CA ILE A 179 -1.42 8.49 -12.65
C ILE A 179 -0.07 7.79 -12.57
N ALA A 180 1.03 8.53 -12.67
CA ALA A 180 2.37 7.97 -12.52
C ALA A 180 2.57 7.31 -11.14
N PRO A 181 2.43 8.02 -9.99
CA PRO A 181 2.59 7.39 -8.69
C PRO A 181 1.57 6.28 -8.42
N ILE A 182 0.29 6.41 -8.84
CA ILE A 182 -0.70 5.33 -8.71
C ILE A 182 -0.22 4.07 -9.44
N THR A 183 0.19 4.21 -10.70
CA THR A 183 0.62 3.06 -11.51
C THR A 183 1.82 2.36 -10.88
N VAL A 184 2.78 3.14 -10.38
CA VAL A 184 4.00 2.62 -9.75
C VAL A 184 3.70 1.96 -8.42
N HIS A 185 2.83 2.54 -7.58
CA HIS A 185 2.41 1.94 -6.32
C HIS A 185 1.62 0.63 -6.58
N LEU A 186 0.72 0.61 -7.54
CA LEU A 186 0.03 -0.62 -7.95
C LEU A 186 1.00 -1.68 -8.49
N ALA A 187 2.02 -1.28 -9.24
CA ALA A 187 3.06 -2.19 -9.72
C ALA A 187 3.89 -2.78 -8.57
N TYR A 188 4.19 -1.98 -7.54
CA TYR A 188 4.81 -2.48 -6.30
C TYR A 188 3.92 -3.54 -5.62
N ASN A 189 2.63 -3.25 -5.50
CA ASN A 189 1.66 -4.15 -4.88
C ASN A 189 1.33 -5.38 -5.73
N LEU A 190 1.73 -5.41 -6.99
CA LEU A 190 1.48 -6.55 -7.87
C LEU A 190 2.19 -7.82 -7.37
N ILE A 191 3.36 -7.71 -6.74
CA ILE A 191 4.12 -8.86 -6.21
C ILE A 191 3.32 -9.63 -5.15
N PRO A 192 2.86 -8.99 -4.05
CA PRO A 192 2.01 -9.68 -3.08
C PRO A 192 0.65 -10.12 -3.65
N ILE A 193 0.07 -9.38 -4.62
CA ILE A 193 -1.16 -9.80 -5.31
C ILE A 193 -0.94 -11.13 -6.06
N ILE A 194 0.15 -11.26 -6.81
CA ILE A 194 0.51 -12.49 -7.52
C ILE A 194 0.71 -13.63 -6.52
N ALA A 195 1.40 -13.39 -5.42
CA ALA A 195 1.60 -14.38 -4.35
C ALA A 195 0.27 -14.90 -3.79
N TYR A 196 -0.65 -14.00 -3.41
CA TYR A 196 -1.97 -14.40 -2.91
C TYR A 196 -2.82 -15.11 -3.96
N THR A 197 -2.75 -14.66 -5.21
CA THR A 197 -3.46 -15.30 -6.34
C THR A 197 -2.95 -16.72 -6.56
N LYS A 198 -1.63 -16.91 -6.61
CA LYS A 198 -1.00 -18.23 -6.78
C LYS A 198 -1.42 -19.18 -5.65
N ARG A 199 -1.38 -18.72 -4.40
CA ARG A 199 -1.83 -19.49 -3.23
C ARG A 199 -3.31 -19.86 -3.33
N TYR A 200 -4.19 -18.92 -3.71
CA TYR A 200 -5.61 -19.19 -3.89
C TYR A 200 -5.87 -20.26 -4.97
N LEU A 201 -5.18 -20.17 -6.11
CA LEU A 201 -5.35 -21.11 -7.23
C LEU A 201 -4.82 -22.52 -6.90
N MET A 202 -3.69 -22.64 -6.21
CA MET A 202 -3.15 -23.96 -5.83
C MET A 202 -4.08 -24.69 -4.84
N ASN A 203 -4.70 -23.97 -3.91
CA ASN A 203 -5.67 -24.54 -2.97
C ASN A 203 -6.94 -25.10 -3.63
N LYS A 204 -7.26 -24.68 -4.87
CA LYS A 204 -8.39 -25.22 -5.63
C LYS A 204 -8.07 -26.51 -6.39
N ARG A 205 -6.78 -26.77 -6.65
CA ARG A 205 -6.36 -27.86 -7.54
C ARG A 205 -6.07 -29.17 -6.82
N LEU A 206 -5.74 -29.13 -5.53
CA LEU A 206 -5.39 -30.33 -4.76
C LEU A 206 -6.65 -30.90 -4.06
N PRO A 207 -7.18 -32.06 -4.50
CA PRO A 207 -8.21 -32.77 -3.74
C PRO A 207 -7.64 -33.18 -2.37
N ILE A 208 -8.52 -33.21 -1.36
CA ILE A 208 -8.15 -33.52 0.04
C ILE A 208 -7.47 -34.90 0.16
N GLU A 209 -7.81 -35.83 -0.73
CA GLU A 209 -7.36 -37.23 -0.70
C GLU A 209 -5.91 -37.43 -1.19
N GLU A 210 -5.43 -36.66 -2.18
CA GLU A 210 -4.03 -36.76 -2.63
C GLU A 210 -3.04 -36.22 -1.58
N GLN A 211 -3.46 -35.23 -0.77
CA GLN A 211 -2.60 -34.67 0.27
C GLN A 211 -2.41 -35.58 1.49
N MET A 212 -3.31 -36.56 1.70
CA MET A 212 -3.19 -37.54 2.78
C MET A 212 -2.44 -38.81 2.36
N ASN A 213 -2.31 -39.08 1.06
CA ASN A 213 -1.65 -40.27 0.52
C ASN A 213 -0.15 -40.06 0.20
N GLU A 214 0.37 -38.83 0.33
CA GLU A 214 1.80 -38.51 0.20
C GLU A 214 2.55 -38.50 1.56
N PHE A 215 1.90 -38.96 2.63
CA PHE A 215 2.48 -39.17 3.97
C PHE A 215 2.35 -40.62 4.41
#